data_AF-A0A969K7S0-F1
#
_entry.id   AF-A0A969K7S0-F1
#
_cell.length_a   1.000
_cell.length_b   1.000
_cell.length_c   1.000
_cell.angle_alpha   90.00
_cell.angle_beta   90.00
_cell.angle_gamma   90.00
#
_symmetry.space_group_name_H-M   'P 1'
#
loop_
_entity.id
_entity.type
_entity.pdbx_description
1 polymer ?
#
loop_
_entity_poly.entity_id
_entity_poly.type
_entity_poly.pdbx_seq_one_letter_code
_entity_poly.pdbx_strand_id
1 'polypeptide(L)'
;MASYLGVPSIQAPAAVQEAFEKIQNTPTISSAFVFVGETAFPLNGNRADVRSRETNLGRVAADSTLWFTQREYPELSIDVALKNGGGIRDTITGPKIIRLTLGAALAFNNRLAVLQMDGEQLLATMENSVSRVPSLDGRFPQIAGMTIEYDATRPGLQGQARLSQPSRIKSLVVTRPNGTTETLVTDFVATSDLASRTFVMATNDFLSTGGDGYASLAAATKLRTTDIGEQLILEQYIQDGLGGVVNETDPSATPRVIRLQ
;
A
#
# COMPACT_ATOMS: atom_id res chain seq x y z
N MET A 1 -26.20 11.92 -27.85
CA MET A 1 -25.01 11.05 -27.96
C MET A 1 -25.46 9.69 -28.46
N ALA A 2 -24.77 9.15 -29.46
CA ALA A 2 -25.19 8.02 -30.28
C ALA A 2 -25.22 6.68 -29.51
N SER A 3 -26.22 5.86 -29.80
CA SER A 3 -26.43 4.53 -29.22
C SER A 3 -25.46 3.52 -29.83
N TYR A 4 -24.54 2.98 -29.02
CA TYR A 4 -23.47 2.10 -29.50
C TYR A 4 -23.92 0.67 -29.88
N LEU A 5 -25.22 0.34 -29.81
CA LEU A 5 -25.70 -1.04 -30.03
C LEU A 5 -27.07 -1.16 -30.73
N GLY A 6 -27.61 -0.09 -31.33
CA GLY A 6 -28.92 -0.17 -32.00
C GLY A 6 -30.10 -0.50 -31.07
N VAL A 7 -29.88 -0.55 -29.75
CA VAL A 7 -30.93 -0.62 -28.74
C VAL A 7 -31.55 0.77 -28.62
N PRO A 8 -32.87 0.94 -28.75
CA PRO A 8 -33.53 2.21 -28.49
C PRO A 8 -33.14 2.69 -27.08
N SER A 9 -32.82 3.97 -26.91
CA SER A 9 -32.64 4.52 -25.58
C SER A 9 -33.98 4.41 -24.84
N ILE A 10 -34.10 3.44 -23.94
CA ILE A 10 -35.28 3.30 -23.11
C ILE A 10 -35.21 4.40 -22.06
N GLN A 11 -36.07 5.41 -22.19
CA GLN A 11 -36.23 6.42 -21.14
C GLN A 11 -36.91 5.74 -19.95
N ALA A 12 -36.26 5.74 -18.79
CA ALA A 12 -36.82 5.15 -17.58
C ALA A 12 -38.16 5.84 -17.21
N PRO A 13 -39.13 5.14 -16.61
CA PRO A 13 -40.37 5.78 -16.16
C PRO A 13 -40.11 6.96 -15.23
N ALA A 14 -40.97 7.98 -15.23
CA ALA A 14 -40.80 9.20 -14.43
C ALA A 14 -40.54 8.91 -12.94
N ALA A 15 -41.29 7.95 -12.36
CA ALA A 15 -41.09 7.54 -10.97
C ALA A 15 -39.70 6.92 -10.71
N VAL A 16 -39.12 6.22 -11.69
CA VAL A 16 -37.77 5.66 -11.59
C VAL A 16 -36.71 6.75 -11.67
N GLN A 17 -36.90 7.75 -12.55
CA GLN A 17 -36.02 8.91 -12.64
C GLN A 17 -36.04 9.71 -11.34
N GLU A 18 -37.23 10.01 -10.81
CA GLU A 18 -37.40 10.75 -9.56
C GLU A 18 -36.77 10.00 -8.36
N ALA A 19 -36.97 8.68 -8.28
CA ALA A 19 -36.34 7.86 -7.25
C ALA A 19 -34.80 7.87 -7.37
N PHE A 20 -34.28 7.77 -8.60
CA PHE A 20 -32.84 7.84 -8.85
C PHE A 20 -32.25 9.19 -8.46
N GLU A 21 -32.87 10.31 -8.84
CA GLU A 21 -32.44 11.65 -8.45
C GLU A 21 -32.46 11.84 -6.92
N LYS A 22 -33.49 11.35 -6.23
CA LYS A 22 -33.55 11.37 -4.76
C LYS A 22 -32.39 10.60 -4.14
N ILE A 23 -32.06 9.42 -4.67
CA ILE A 23 -30.92 8.60 -4.20
C ILE A 23 -29.60 9.31 -4.46
N GLN A 24 -29.39 9.87 -5.65
CA GLN A 24 -28.17 10.60 -6.01
C GLN A 24 -27.90 11.80 -5.10
N ASN A 25 -28.95 12.49 -4.66
CA ASN A 25 -28.86 13.66 -3.79
C ASN A 25 -28.70 13.31 -2.30
N THR A 26 -28.71 12.02 -1.93
CA THR A 26 -28.40 11.64 -0.54
C THR A 26 -26.94 11.99 -0.20
N PRO A 27 -26.62 12.36 1.06
CA PRO A 27 -25.25 12.63 1.48
C PRO A 27 -24.29 11.47 1.20
N THR A 28 -24.75 10.22 1.35
CA THR A 28 -23.95 9.03 1.09
C THR A 28 -23.51 8.94 -0.37
N ILE A 29 -24.44 9.13 -1.32
CA ILE A 29 -24.11 9.03 -2.74
C ILE A 29 -23.34 10.26 -3.21
N SER A 30 -23.80 11.46 -2.87
CA SER A 30 -23.12 12.70 -3.27
C SER A 30 -21.68 12.78 -2.74
N SER A 31 -21.43 12.34 -1.50
CA SER A 31 -20.06 12.31 -0.96
C SER A 31 -19.13 11.36 -1.70
N ALA A 32 -19.64 10.26 -2.27
CA ALA A 32 -18.83 9.33 -3.06
C ALA A 32 -18.29 9.97 -4.36
N PHE A 33 -18.98 10.98 -4.90
CA PHE A 33 -18.56 11.67 -6.12
C PHE A 33 -17.74 12.95 -5.86
N VAL A 34 -17.35 13.21 -4.59
CA VAL A 34 -16.44 14.32 -4.26
C VAL A 34 -15.11 14.13 -4.99
N PHE A 35 -14.70 15.19 -5.68
CA PHE A 35 -13.43 15.27 -6.39
C PHE A 35 -12.27 15.37 -5.39
N VAL A 36 -11.26 14.54 -5.62
CA VAL A 36 -10.06 14.47 -4.77
C VAL A 36 -8.84 15.04 -5.49
N GLY A 37 -8.68 14.74 -6.77
CA GLY A 37 -7.54 15.17 -7.56
C GLY A 37 -7.56 14.57 -8.96
N GLU A 38 -6.45 14.67 -9.66
CA GLU A 38 -6.27 14.12 -11.01
C GLU A 38 -5.08 13.14 -11.06
N THR A 39 -5.07 12.27 -12.06
CA THR A 39 -3.91 11.46 -12.39
C THR A 39 -3.64 11.45 -13.88
N ALA A 40 -2.35 11.50 -14.24
CA ALA A 40 -1.89 11.45 -15.62
C ALA A 40 -1.94 10.03 -16.23
N PHE A 41 -1.92 8.99 -15.38
CA PHE A 41 -1.92 7.58 -15.78
C PHE A 41 -2.92 6.79 -14.95
N PRO A 42 -3.51 5.71 -15.47
CA PRO A 42 -4.29 4.80 -14.63
C PRO A 42 -3.45 4.31 -13.43
N LEU A 43 -3.99 4.40 -12.22
CA LEU A 43 -3.35 3.88 -11.02
C LEU A 43 -3.70 2.40 -10.89
N ASN A 44 -2.75 1.55 -11.25
CA ASN A 44 -2.92 0.12 -11.42
C ASN A 44 -3.16 -0.60 -10.09
N GLY A 45 -4.39 -1.06 -9.88
CA GLY A 45 -4.79 -1.92 -8.79
C GLY A 45 -5.10 -3.35 -9.21
N ASN A 46 -4.65 -3.77 -10.40
CA ASN A 46 -4.91 -5.10 -10.92
C ASN A 46 -4.33 -6.17 -9.99
N ARG A 47 -5.16 -7.14 -9.61
CA ARG A 47 -4.79 -8.23 -8.70
C ARG A 47 -3.52 -8.97 -9.12
N ALA A 48 -3.32 -9.21 -10.40
CA ALA A 48 -2.16 -9.94 -10.90
C ALA A 48 -0.86 -9.13 -10.70
N ASP A 49 -0.94 -7.80 -10.77
CA ASP A 49 0.19 -6.91 -10.64
C ASP A 49 0.50 -6.58 -9.18
N VAL A 50 -0.47 -6.08 -8.42
CA VAL A 50 -0.28 -5.64 -7.01
C VAL A 50 0.18 -6.78 -6.09
N ARG A 51 0.08 -8.04 -6.55
CA ARG A 51 0.49 -9.25 -5.84
C ARG A 51 1.72 -9.97 -6.41
N SER A 52 2.38 -9.37 -7.39
CA SER A 52 3.59 -9.96 -8.02
C SER A 52 4.70 -8.95 -8.28
N ARG A 53 4.39 -7.66 -8.33
CA ARG A 53 5.33 -6.56 -8.56
C ARG A 53 4.84 -5.27 -7.89
N GLU A 54 5.73 -4.30 -7.82
CA GLU A 54 5.33 -2.93 -7.48
C GLU A 54 4.41 -2.35 -8.56
N THR A 55 3.44 -1.55 -8.14
CA THR A 55 2.52 -0.79 -9.00
C THR A 55 2.49 0.66 -8.58
N ASN A 56 2.13 1.58 -9.48
CA ASN A 56 1.98 3.00 -9.13
C ASN A 56 0.92 3.24 -8.03
N LEU A 57 -0.24 2.56 -8.07
CA LEU A 57 -1.23 2.66 -7.00
C LEU A 57 -0.70 2.11 -5.67
N GLY A 58 -0.02 0.97 -5.70
CA GLY A 58 0.60 0.39 -4.51
C GLY A 58 1.65 1.30 -3.89
N ARG A 59 2.48 1.92 -4.71
CA ARG A 59 3.43 2.94 -4.30
C ARG A 59 2.74 4.12 -3.65
N VAL A 60 1.79 4.75 -4.34
CA VAL A 60 1.08 5.94 -3.82
C VAL A 60 0.36 5.61 -2.51
N ALA A 61 -0.21 4.41 -2.37
CA ALA A 61 -0.82 3.97 -1.12
C ALA A 61 0.22 3.81 0.02
N ALA A 62 1.37 3.19 -0.25
CA ALA A 62 2.45 3.08 0.73
C ALA A 62 3.05 4.46 1.09
N ASP A 63 3.22 5.35 0.12
CA ASP A 63 3.69 6.71 0.34
C ASP A 63 2.69 7.52 1.17
N SER A 64 1.39 7.40 0.91
CA SER A 64 0.35 8.04 1.73
C SER A 64 0.39 7.59 3.20
N THR A 65 0.67 6.30 3.43
CA THR A 65 0.82 5.71 4.76
C THR A 65 2.00 6.32 5.49
N LEU A 66 3.17 6.40 4.83
CA LEU A 66 4.38 6.96 5.41
C LEU A 66 4.23 8.47 5.67
N TRP A 67 3.79 9.22 4.66
CA TRP A 67 3.61 10.67 4.75
C TRP A 67 2.65 11.06 5.88
N PHE A 68 1.50 10.39 5.96
CA PHE A 68 0.50 10.73 6.97
C PHE A 68 1.02 10.44 8.38
N THR A 69 1.61 9.27 8.60
CA THR A 69 2.10 8.88 9.93
C THR A 69 3.32 9.70 10.38
N GLN A 70 4.19 10.12 9.47
CA GLN A 70 5.28 11.07 9.79
C GLN A 70 4.74 12.44 10.19
N ARG A 71 3.70 12.93 9.50
CA ARG A 71 3.04 14.20 9.82
C ARG A 71 2.27 14.14 11.14
N GLU A 72 1.54 13.06 11.37
CA GLU A 72 0.66 12.89 12.52
C GLU A 72 1.41 12.55 13.81
N TYR A 73 2.50 11.77 13.71
CA TYR A 73 3.30 11.32 14.85
C TYR A 73 4.78 11.70 14.69
N PRO A 74 5.10 13.01 14.63
CA PRO A 74 6.45 13.49 14.39
C PRO A 74 7.45 13.05 15.48
N GLU A 75 6.97 12.71 16.69
CA GLU A 75 7.79 12.24 17.79
C GLU A 75 8.32 10.81 17.61
N LEU A 76 7.75 10.03 16.68
CA LEU A 76 8.05 8.61 16.51
C LEU A 76 9.07 8.30 15.41
N SER A 77 9.46 9.28 14.59
CA SER A 77 10.43 9.08 13.48
C SER A 77 10.12 7.86 12.60
N ILE A 78 8.93 7.82 11.99
CA ILE A 78 8.49 6.69 11.16
C ILE A 78 9.42 6.49 9.96
N ASP A 79 10.09 5.35 9.87
CA ASP A 79 11.11 5.07 8.85
C ASP A 79 10.50 4.53 7.56
N VAL A 80 9.56 3.58 7.68
CA VAL A 80 9.09 2.79 6.54
C VAL A 80 7.59 2.57 6.59
N ALA A 81 6.99 2.30 5.42
CA ALA A 81 5.61 1.84 5.34
C ALA A 81 5.46 0.60 4.48
N LEU A 82 4.48 -0.23 4.84
CA LEU A 82 4.10 -1.42 4.10
C LEU A 82 2.58 -1.47 3.87
N LYS A 83 2.21 -1.69 2.62
CA LYS A 83 0.86 -2.01 2.18
C LYS A 83 0.88 -3.37 1.47
N ASN A 84 0.08 -4.32 1.93
CA ASN A 84 -0.05 -5.60 1.24
C ASN A 84 -0.93 -5.47 -0.01
N GLY A 85 -0.54 -6.13 -1.11
CA GLY A 85 -1.31 -6.15 -2.36
C GLY A 85 -2.74 -6.67 -2.20
N GLY A 86 -3.01 -7.50 -1.19
CA GLY A 86 -4.34 -7.97 -0.85
C GLY A 86 -5.32 -6.86 -0.45
N GLY A 87 -4.80 -5.76 0.10
CA GLY A 87 -5.54 -4.57 0.50
C GLY A 87 -5.84 -3.58 -0.64
N ILE A 88 -5.31 -3.83 -1.85
CA ILE A 88 -5.61 -3.05 -3.07
C ILE A 88 -6.53 -3.88 -3.95
N ARG A 89 -7.68 -3.31 -4.30
CA ARG A 89 -8.86 -4.05 -4.76
C ARG A 89 -9.36 -3.65 -6.14
N ASP A 90 -9.00 -2.46 -6.60
CA ASP A 90 -9.43 -1.94 -7.89
C ASP A 90 -8.44 -0.91 -8.45
N THR A 91 -8.51 -0.71 -9.76
CA THR A 91 -7.73 0.30 -10.50
C THR A 91 -8.46 1.64 -10.50
N ILE A 92 -7.72 2.74 -10.35
CA ILE A 92 -8.26 4.09 -10.55
C ILE A 92 -7.91 4.53 -11.96
N THR A 93 -8.87 4.43 -12.88
CA THR A 93 -8.66 4.70 -14.31
C THR A 93 -8.27 6.16 -14.61
N GLY A 94 -8.73 7.11 -13.78
CA GLY A 94 -8.53 8.54 -14.02
C GLY A 94 -9.35 9.06 -15.23
N PRO A 95 -9.06 10.28 -15.72
CA PRO A 95 -8.09 11.22 -15.16
C PRO A 95 -8.57 11.83 -13.83
N LYS A 96 -9.88 11.87 -13.57
CA LYS A 96 -10.42 12.35 -12.29
C LYS A 96 -10.38 11.26 -11.22
N ILE A 97 -9.91 11.61 -10.03
CA ILE A 97 -9.97 10.79 -8.83
C ILE A 97 -11.12 11.31 -7.97
N ILE A 98 -12.02 10.41 -7.61
CA ILE A 98 -13.14 10.70 -6.71
C ILE A 98 -13.14 9.73 -5.53
N ARG A 99 -13.83 10.09 -4.45
CA ARG A 99 -13.92 9.24 -3.24
C ARG A 99 -14.42 7.83 -3.53
N LEU A 100 -15.34 7.65 -4.49
CA LEU A 100 -15.84 6.34 -4.91
C LEU A 100 -14.71 5.45 -5.44
N THR A 101 -13.84 6.00 -6.30
CA THR A 101 -12.70 5.24 -6.85
C THR A 101 -11.64 4.93 -5.79
N LEU A 102 -11.43 5.83 -4.82
CA LEU A 102 -10.56 5.54 -3.67
C LEU A 102 -11.15 4.44 -2.77
N GLY A 103 -12.44 4.51 -2.50
CA GLY A 103 -13.17 3.50 -1.76
C GLY A 103 -13.18 2.14 -2.45
N ALA A 104 -13.31 2.10 -3.77
CA ALA A 104 -13.19 0.86 -4.55
C ALA A 104 -11.76 0.30 -4.49
N ALA A 105 -10.75 1.15 -4.68
CA ALA A 105 -9.34 0.77 -4.67
C ALA A 105 -8.88 0.24 -3.31
N LEU A 106 -9.25 0.91 -2.21
CA LEU A 106 -8.95 0.53 -0.84
C LEU A 106 -10.26 0.13 -0.12
N ALA A 107 -10.87 -0.98 -0.50
CA ALA A 107 -12.23 -1.33 -0.05
C ALA A 107 -12.39 -1.65 1.44
N PHE A 108 -11.29 -1.90 2.15
CA PHE A 108 -11.33 -2.20 3.58
C PHE A 108 -11.13 -0.93 4.39
N ASN A 109 -11.97 -0.72 5.39
CA ASN A 109 -11.87 0.43 6.31
C ASN A 109 -10.80 0.18 7.39
N ASN A 110 -9.60 -0.23 6.97
CA ASN A 110 -8.48 -0.42 7.89
C ASN A 110 -8.00 0.93 8.39
N ARG A 111 -7.55 0.95 9.64
CA ARG A 111 -6.70 2.03 10.17
C ARG A 111 -5.24 1.71 9.95
N LEU A 112 -4.38 2.72 10.08
CA LEU A 112 -2.94 2.49 10.14
C LEU A 112 -2.51 2.20 11.57
N ALA A 113 -1.59 1.26 11.73
CA ALA A 113 -0.87 0.97 12.96
C ALA A 113 0.60 1.36 12.78
N VAL A 114 1.18 1.95 13.83
CA VAL A 114 2.61 2.25 13.92
C VAL A 114 3.25 1.26 14.87
N LEU A 115 4.31 0.59 14.41
CA LEU A 115 4.98 -0.51 15.09
C LEU A 115 6.48 -0.19 15.25
N GLN A 116 7.01 -0.39 16.45
CA GLN A 116 8.46 -0.44 16.67
C GLN A 116 8.93 -1.88 16.51
N MET A 117 10.01 -2.05 15.75
CA MET A 117 10.61 -3.35 15.47
C MET A 117 12.12 -3.30 15.42
N ASP A 118 12.76 -4.41 15.77
CA ASP A 118 14.18 -4.62 15.52
C ASP A 118 14.44 -5.02 14.05
N GLY A 119 15.71 -5.03 13.63
CA GLY A 119 16.09 -5.39 12.26
C GLY A 119 15.74 -6.84 11.88
N GLU A 120 15.72 -7.78 12.84
CA GLU A 120 15.35 -9.18 12.57
C GLU A 120 13.85 -9.32 12.32
N GLN A 121 13.04 -8.54 13.03
CA GLN A 121 11.60 -8.42 12.78
C GLN A 121 11.34 -7.79 11.40
N LEU A 122 12.07 -6.75 11.02
CA LEU A 122 11.95 -6.14 9.70
C LEU A 122 12.34 -7.15 8.59
N LEU A 123 13.43 -7.89 8.77
CA LEU A 123 13.82 -8.93 7.83
C LEU A 123 12.76 -10.03 7.72
N ALA A 124 12.25 -10.53 8.85
CA ALA A 124 11.17 -11.53 8.87
C ALA A 124 9.90 -11.04 8.14
N THR A 125 9.57 -9.76 8.30
CA THR A 125 8.46 -9.10 7.59
C THR A 125 8.67 -9.15 6.08
N MET A 126 9.84 -8.74 5.61
CA MET A 126 10.14 -8.70 4.17
C MET A 126 10.29 -10.10 3.55
N GLU A 127 10.89 -11.06 4.26
CA GLU A 127 10.93 -12.46 3.81
C GLU A 127 9.51 -13.06 3.67
N ASN A 128 8.62 -12.83 4.64
CA ASN A 128 7.23 -13.26 4.52
C ASN A 128 6.56 -12.61 3.30
N SER A 129 6.78 -11.32 3.07
CA SER A 129 6.11 -10.57 2.01
C SER A 129 6.33 -11.14 0.60
N VAL A 130 7.51 -11.72 0.33
CA VAL A 130 7.85 -12.32 -0.98
C VAL A 130 7.84 -13.85 -0.98
N SER A 131 7.56 -14.48 0.17
CA SER A 131 7.66 -15.93 0.38
C SER A 131 6.77 -16.79 -0.52
N ARG A 132 5.62 -16.27 -0.97
CA ARG A 132 4.65 -17.00 -1.79
C ARG A 132 4.70 -16.68 -3.26
N VAL A 133 5.52 -15.71 -3.70
CA VAL A 133 5.74 -15.44 -5.12
C VAL A 133 6.17 -16.75 -5.81
N PRO A 134 5.52 -17.17 -6.92
CA PRO A 134 4.61 -16.40 -7.79
C PRO A 134 3.09 -16.56 -7.55
N SER A 135 2.64 -17.09 -6.41
CA SER A 135 1.23 -17.50 -6.14
C SER A 135 0.17 -16.38 -6.07
N LEU A 136 0.44 -15.16 -6.53
CA LEU A 136 -0.46 -13.98 -6.46
C LEU A 136 -1.17 -13.84 -5.08
N ASP A 137 -0.38 -14.05 -4.02
CA ASP A 137 -0.85 -14.00 -2.65
C ASP A 137 -1.03 -12.56 -2.18
N GLY A 138 -1.98 -12.31 -1.27
CA GLY A 138 -2.28 -10.97 -0.78
C GLY A 138 -1.10 -10.31 -0.07
N ARG A 139 -0.18 -11.09 0.48
CA ARG A 139 0.93 -10.59 1.30
C ARG A 139 1.98 -9.76 0.58
N PHE A 140 2.02 -9.80 -0.76
CA PHE A 140 3.07 -9.13 -1.54
C PHE A 140 3.20 -7.66 -1.14
N PRO A 141 4.43 -7.14 -0.96
CA PRO A 141 4.63 -5.82 -0.39
C PRO A 141 4.54 -4.71 -1.44
N GLN A 142 3.88 -3.63 -1.08
CA GLN A 142 4.04 -2.30 -1.67
C GLN A 142 4.64 -1.42 -0.56
N ILE A 143 5.75 -0.72 -0.84
CA ILE A 143 6.62 -0.15 0.22
C ILE A 143 6.96 1.32 0.01
N ALA A 144 7.20 2.00 1.12
CA ALA A 144 7.80 3.34 1.18
C ALA A 144 8.91 3.37 2.23
N GLY A 145 9.89 4.26 2.05
CA GLY A 145 11.03 4.41 2.96
C GLY A 145 12.06 3.27 2.88
N MET A 146 11.93 2.33 1.95
CA MET A 146 12.92 1.25 1.75
C MET A 146 12.94 0.75 0.30
N THR A 147 13.97 -0.04 -0.02
CA THR A 147 14.12 -0.77 -1.28
C THR A 147 14.54 -2.21 -0.98
N ILE A 148 13.99 -3.16 -1.73
CA ILE A 148 14.36 -4.57 -1.69
C ILE A 148 14.66 -5.14 -3.06
N GLU A 149 15.63 -6.04 -3.10
CA GLU A 149 15.86 -6.98 -4.19
C GLU A 149 15.66 -8.40 -3.67
N TYR A 150 14.94 -9.24 -4.40
CA TYR A 150 14.66 -10.60 -3.96
C TYR A 150 14.70 -11.64 -5.09
N ASP A 151 15.07 -12.86 -4.73
CA ASP A 151 15.10 -14.03 -5.61
C ASP A 151 13.99 -15.03 -5.19
N ALA A 152 12.99 -15.19 -6.06
CA ALA A 152 11.85 -16.06 -5.82
C ALA A 152 12.15 -17.57 -6.01
N THR A 153 13.31 -17.93 -6.55
CA THR A 153 13.74 -19.34 -6.70
C THR A 153 14.23 -19.94 -5.38
N ARG A 154 14.62 -19.09 -4.43
CA ARG A 154 15.07 -19.49 -3.10
C ARG A 154 13.88 -19.89 -2.19
N PRO A 155 14.10 -20.72 -1.15
CA PRO A 155 13.04 -21.14 -0.23
C PRO A 155 12.33 -19.95 0.41
N GLY A 156 11.01 -19.88 0.34
CA GLY A 156 10.23 -18.83 1.00
C GLY A 156 10.11 -19.08 2.50
N LEU A 157 10.38 -18.07 3.32
CA LEU A 157 10.24 -18.15 4.78
C LEU A 157 8.94 -17.48 5.24
N GLN A 158 8.20 -18.14 6.14
CA GLN A 158 6.86 -17.71 6.56
C GLN A 158 6.66 -17.90 8.07
N GLY A 159 5.77 -17.10 8.66
CA GLY A 159 5.32 -17.26 10.04
C GLY A 159 6.38 -17.03 11.12
N GLN A 160 7.55 -16.51 10.76
CA GLN A 160 8.62 -16.20 11.70
C GLN A 160 8.40 -14.82 12.32
N ALA A 161 8.60 -14.71 13.64
CA ALA A 161 8.57 -13.42 14.32
C ALA A 161 9.87 -12.63 14.13
N ARG A 162 11.01 -13.33 13.98
CA ARG A 162 12.35 -12.77 13.78
C ARG A 162 13.16 -13.67 12.85
N LEU A 163 14.07 -13.08 12.08
CA LEU A 163 15.04 -13.78 11.25
C LEU A 163 16.39 -13.09 11.35
N SER A 164 17.44 -13.87 11.65
CA SER A 164 18.83 -13.40 11.65
C SER A 164 19.55 -13.63 10.32
N GLN A 165 18.96 -14.42 9.43
CA GLN A 165 19.52 -14.77 8.12
C GLN A 165 18.43 -14.68 7.05
N PRO A 166 18.70 -14.03 5.90
CA PRO A 166 17.75 -13.96 4.81
C PRO A 166 17.72 -15.28 4.02
N SER A 167 16.66 -15.46 3.25
CA SER A 167 16.55 -16.47 2.21
C SER A 167 16.28 -15.80 0.87
N ARG A 168 15.09 -15.25 0.64
CA ARG A 168 14.75 -14.64 -0.66
C ARG A 168 15.28 -13.23 -0.81
N ILE A 169 15.43 -12.48 0.27
CA ILE A 169 15.90 -11.09 0.23
C ILE A 169 17.41 -11.08 -0.03
N LYS A 170 17.80 -10.58 -1.21
CA LYS A 170 19.20 -10.37 -1.58
C LYS A 170 19.72 -9.04 -1.04
N SER A 171 18.90 -8.00 -1.14
CA SER A 171 19.22 -6.65 -0.70
C SER A 171 18.03 -6.05 0.05
N LEU A 172 18.30 -5.37 1.15
CA LEU A 172 17.32 -4.59 1.91
C LEU A 172 18.00 -3.32 2.41
N VAL A 173 17.50 -2.18 1.95
CA VAL A 173 18.01 -0.85 2.30
C VAL A 173 16.86 0.01 2.81
N VAL A 174 17.00 0.58 4.00
CA VAL A 174 16.06 1.53 4.59
C VAL A 174 16.57 2.96 4.37
N THR A 175 15.68 3.87 4.01
CA THR A 175 15.94 5.32 3.96
C THR A 175 15.27 5.98 5.15
N ARG A 176 16.07 6.50 6.07
CA ARG A 176 15.60 7.20 7.27
C ARG A 176 14.91 8.52 6.90
N PRO A 177 14.07 9.09 7.78
CA PRO A 177 13.39 10.37 7.53
C PRO A 177 14.33 11.55 7.24
N ASN A 178 15.56 11.51 7.78
CA ASN A 178 16.61 12.51 7.52
C ASN A 178 17.33 12.32 6.16
N GLY A 179 16.93 11.33 5.36
CA GLY A 179 17.52 10.99 4.06
C GLY A 179 18.72 10.04 4.11
N THR A 180 19.23 9.66 5.29
CA THR A 180 20.34 8.69 5.37
C THR A 180 19.87 7.28 5.07
N THR A 181 20.67 6.52 4.33
CA THR A 181 20.36 5.12 3.99
C THR A 181 21.10 4.15 4.90
N GLU A 182 20.42 3.08 5.32
CA GLU A 182 20.97 1.97 6.09
C GLU A 182 20.76 0.65 5.33
N THR A 183 21.86 0.00 4.97
CA THR A 183 21.82 -1.36 4.41
C THR A 183 21.73 -2.39 5.52
N LEU A 184 20.77 -3.31 5.40
CA LEU A 184 20.50 -4.39 6.36
C LEU A 184 20.83 -5.77 5.80
N VAL A 185 20.71 -5.94 4.49
CA VAL A 185 21.05 -7.18 3.80
C VAL A 185 21.83 -6.83 2.53
N THR A 186 22.94 -7.53 2.29
CA THR A 186 23.72 -7.47 1.05
C THR A 186 24.05 -8.89 0.62
N ASP A 187 23.75 -9.23 -0.63
CA ASP A 187 24.04 -10.53 -1.23
C ASP A 187 23.59 -11.73 -0.37
N PHE A 188 22.35 -11.67 0.11
CA PHE A 188 21.77 -12.69 1.01
C PHE A 188 22.50 -12.84 2.35
N VAL A 189 23.21 -11.81 2.80
CA VAL A 189 23.86 -11.77 4.12
C VAL A 189 23.34 -10.57 4.89
N ALA A 190 22.76 -10.82 6.06
CA ALA A 190 22.36 -9.78 7.00
C ALA A 190 23.57 -9.14 7.67
N THR A 191 23.49 -7.86 8.01
CA THR A 191 24.54 -7.19 8.81
C THR A 191 24.62 -7.80 10.21
N SER A 192 25.83 -7.84 10.79
CA SER A 192 26.07 -8.47 12.10
C SER A 192 25.36 -7.76 13.26
N ASP A 193 24.97 -6.50 13.08
CA ASP A 193 24.29 -5.67 14.06
C ASP A 193 22.76 -5.62 13.87
N LEU A 194 22.19 -6.42 12.95
CA LEU A 194 20.77 -6.39 12.57
C LEU A 194 19.82 -6.40 13.79
N ALA A 195 20.05 -7.29 14.76
CA ALA A 195 19.23 -7.43 15.96
C ALA A 195 19.25 -6.21 16.90
N SER A 196 20.28 -5.36 16.79
CA SER A 196 20.41 -4.16 17.62
C SER A 196 19.87 -2.89 16.94
N ARG A 197 19.57 -2.95 15.65
CA ARG A 197 18.98 -1.83 14.91
C ARG A 197 17.48 -1.78 15.15
N THR A 198 16.96 -0.56 15.30
CA THR A 198 15.54 -0.31 15.52
C THR A 198 14.95 0.50 14.37
N PHE A 199 13.73 0.14 13.99
CA PHE A 199 12.93 0.79 12.96
C PHE A 199 11.50 1.00 13.44
N VAL A 200 10.87 2.04 12.93
CA VAL A 200 9.44 2.31 13.14
C VAL A 200 8.73 2.18 11.80
N MET A 201 7.80 1.22 11.73
CA MET A 201 7.02 0.90 10.54
C MET A 201 5.57 1.33 10.70
N ALA A 202 5.02 1.96 9.67
CA ALA A 202 3.58 2.13 9.50
C ALA A 202 2.99 1.06 8.56
N THR A 203 1.84 0.51 8.91
CA THR A 203 1.14 -0.51 8.12
C THR A 203 -0.36 -0.47 8.42
N ASN A 204 -1.20 -1.19 7.70
CA ASN A 204 -2.60 -1.35 8.10
C ASN A 204 -2.78 -2.28 9.32
N ASP A 205 -3.86 -2.08 10.06
CA ASP A 205 -4.19 -2.82 11.29
C ASP A 205 -4.39 -4.33 11.09
N PHE A 206 -4.92 -4.76 9.94
CA PHE A 206 -5.00 -6.17 9.54
C PHE A 206 -3.63 -6.86 9.54
N LEU A 207 -2.61 -6.25 8.93
CA LEU A 207 -1.25 -6.80 8.98
C LEU A 207 -0.63 -6.71 10.37
N SER A 208 -0.92 -5.63 11.13
CA SER A 208 -0.42 -5.44 12.50
C SER A 208 -0.84 -6.53 13.49
N THR A 209 -1.88 -7.29 13.15
CA THR A 209 -2.40 -8.41 13.95
C THR A 209 -2.03 -9.78 13.39
N GLY A 210 -1.14 -9.82 12.39
CA GLY A 210 -0.63 -11.06 11.80
C GLY A 210 -1.39 -11.55 10.58
N GLY A 211 -2.31 -10.75 10.03
CA GLY A 211 -2.94 -11.01 8.73
C GLY A 211 -1.90 -11.32 7.65
N ASP A 212 -2.27 -12.11 6.65
CA ASP A 212 -1.38 -12.53 5.55
C ASP A 212 -0.06 -13.24 5.98
N GLY A 213 -0.02 -13.77 7.20
CA GLY A 213 1.13 -14.51 7.73
C GLY A 213 2.23 -13.63 8.33
N TYR A 214 1.95 -12.34 8.55
CA TYR A 214 2.89 -11.39 9.12
C TYR A 214 3.05 -11.55 10.66
N ALA A 215 3.52 -12.73 11.09
CA ALA A 215 3.75 -13.03 12.50
C ALA A 215 4.72 -12.06 13.18
N SER A 216 5.73 -11.57 12.45
CA SER A 216 6.65 -10.51 12.91
C SER A 216 5.92 -9.22 13.31
N LEU A 217 4.94 -8.77 12.49
CA LEU A 217 4.17 -7.56 12.79
C LEU A 217 3.25 -7.74 14.00
N ALA A 218 2.66 -8.93 14.17
CA ALA A 218 1.87 -9.26 15.36
C ALA A 218 2.71 -9.29 16.66
N ALA A 219 4.00 -9.62 16.55
CA ALA A 219 4.93 -9.66 17.67
C ALA A 219 5.63 -8.31 17.95
N ALA A 220 5.49 -7.33 17.04
CA ALA A 220 6.11 -6.02 17.18
C ALA A 220 5.39 -5.15 18.23
N THR A 221 6.12 -4.18 18.80
CA THR A 221 5.53 -3.27 19.78
C THR A 221 4.66 -2.24 19.07
N LYS A 222 3.35 -2.27 19.30
CA LYS A 222 2.42 -1.28 18.77
C LYS A 222 2.54 0.04 19.53
N LEU A 223 2.87 1.11 18.81
CA LEU A 223 3.03 2.46 19.36
C LEU A 223 1.75 3.29 19.24
N ARG A 224 1.08 3.21 18.07
CA ARG A 224 -0.13 4.00 17.75
C ARG A 224 -1.06 3.24 16.81
N THR A 225 -2.28 3.74 16.71
CA THR A 225 -3.23 3.44 15.64
C THR A 225 -3.94 4.74 15.27
N THR A 226 -4.13 4.99 13.97
CA THR A 226 -4.76 6.23 13.50
C THR A 226 -6.26 6.22 13.76
N ASP A 227 -6.84 7.40 13.99
CA ASP A 227 -8.28 7.52 14.16
C ASP A 227 -9.06 7.33 12.85
N ILE A 228 -8.44 7.78 11.75
CA ILE A 228 -8.98 7.73 10.40
C ILE A 228 -8.44 6.53 9.60
N GLY A 229 -9.22 6.11 8.59
CA GLY A 229 -8.90 4.98 7.72
C GLY A 229 -8.06 5.34 6.49
N GLU A 230 -7.53 4.31 5.83
CA GLU A 230 -6.61 4.43 4.69
C GLU A 230 -7.18 5.24 3.51
N GLN A 231 -8.50 5.22 3.29
CA GLN A 231 -9.15 5.97 2.20
C GLN A 231 -9.01 7.48 2.39
N LEU A 232 -9.30 7.97 3.61
CA LEU A 232 -9.21 9.39 3.92
C LEU A 232 -7.75 9.84 3.99
N ILE A 233 -6.85 8.95 4.43
CA ILE A 233 -5.41 9.21 4.42
C ILE A 233 -4.89 9.37 3.00
N LEU A 234 -5.28 8.48 2.08
CA LEU A 234 -4.92 8.58 0.68
C LEU A 234 -5.52 9.84 0.03
N GLU A 235 -6.77 10.20 0.36
CA GLU A 235 -7.38 11.46 -0.07
C GLU A 235 -6.55 12.69 0.36
N GLN A 236 -6.19 12.77 1.64
CA GLN A 236 -5.36 13.86 2.16
C GLN A 236 -3.96 13.87 1.54
N TYR A 237 -3.36 12.71 1.31
CA TYR A 237 -2.05 12.65 0.66
C TYR A 237 -2.13 13.17 -0.79
N ILE A 238 -3.17 12.81 -1.54
CA ILE A 238 -3.36 13.32 -2.90
C ILE A 238 -3.56 14.84 -2.87
N GLN A 239 -4.40 15.35 -1.98
CA GLN A 239 -4.72 16.78 -1.91
C GLN A 239 -3.56 17.62 -1.35
N ASP A 240 -3.10 17.30 -0.15
CA ASP A 240 -2.12 18.09 0.60
C ASP A 240 -0.68 17.69 0.26
N GLY A 241 -0.41 16.38 0.16
CA GLY A 241 0.93 15.84 -0.06
C GLY A 241 1.41 15.97 -1.50
N LEU A 242 0.50 15.84 -2.47
CA LEU A 242 0.80 15.88 -3.91
C LEU A 242 0.20 17.10 -4.63
N GLY A 243 -0.51 17.99 -3.94
CA GLY A 243 -1.11 19.18 -4.54
C GLY A 243 -2.23 18.87 -5.54
N GLY A 244 -2.92 17.73 -5.37
CA GLY A 244 -4.05 17.30 -6.17
C GLY A 244 -3.72 16.58 -7.48
N VAL A 245 -2.44 16.29 -7.77
CA VAL A 245 -2.03 15.63 -9.01
C VAL A 245 -1.13 14.42 -8.74
N VAL A 246 -1.55 13.24 -9.20
CA VAL A 246 -0.76 12.00 -9.13
C VAL A 246 -0.11 11.72 -10.49
N ASN A 247 1.20 11.90 -10.57
CA ASN A 247 2.00 11.70 -11.78
C ASN A 247 3.02 10.55 -11.61
N GLU A 248 2.51 9.34 -11.37
CA GLU A 248 3.34 8.14 -11.23
C GLU A 248 3.03 7.13 -12.34
N THR A 249 4.05 6.78 -13.11
CA THR A 249 3.99 5.82 -14.22
C THR A 249 3.93 4.38 -13.73
N ASP A 250 3.38 3.46 -14.54
CA ASP A 250 3.42 2.02 -14.27
C ASP A 250 3.99 1.24 -15.47
N PRO A 251 5.09 0.47 -15.33
CA PRO A 251 5.92 0.35 -14.13
C PRO A 251 6.60 1.67 -13.77
N SER A 252 6.91 1.86 -12.48
CA SER A 252 7.63 3.06 -12.06
C SER A 252 9.06 3.09 -12.59
N ALA A 253 9.56 4.30 -12.88
CA ALA A 253 10.94 4.54 -13.29
C ALA A 253 11.99 4.20 -12.21
N THR A 254 11.59 4.15 -10.94
CA THR A 254 12.50 3.95 -9.79
C THR A 254 11.97 2.86 -8.85
N PRO A 255 11.86 1.60 -9.30
CA PRO A 255 11.22 0.55 -8.51
C PRO A 255 11.96 0.31 -7.18
N ARG A 256 11.18 0.16 -6.12
CA ARG A 256 11.59 -0.17 -4.74
C ARG A 256 11.48 -1.66 -4.47
N VAL A 257 10.63 -2.40 -5.19
CA VAL A 257 10.51 -3.88 -5.07
C VAL A 257 10.97 -4.55 -6.36
N ILE A 258 12.18 -5.11 -6.33
CA ILE A 258 12.84 -5.65 -7.52
C ILE A 258 12.94 -7.17 -7.41
N ARG A 259 12.34 -7.88 -8.37
CA ARG A 259 12.48 -9.34 -8.51
C ARG A 259 13.67 -9.66 -9.41
N LEU A 260 14.60 -10.45 -8.90
CA LEU A 260 15.72 -10.98 -9.67
C LEU A 260 15.26 -12.15 -10.56
N GLN A 261 15.86 -12.26 -11.74
CA GLN A 261 15.60 -13.35 -12.69
C GLN A 261 16.33 -14.62 -12.30
#